data_AF-A0A2H0YCY0-F1
#
_entry.id   AF-A0A2H0YCY0-F1
#
_cell.length_a   1.000
_cell.length_b   1.000
_cell.length_c   1.000
_cell.angle_alpha   90.00
_cell.angle_beta   90.00
_cell.angle_gamma   90.00
#
_symmetry.space_group_name_H-M   'P 1'
#
loop_
_entity.id
_entity.type
_entity.pdbx_description
1 polymer ?
#
loop_
_entity_poly.entity_id
_entity_poly.type
_entity_poly.pdbx_seq_one_letter_code
_entity_poly.pdbx_strand_id
1 'polypeptide(L)' 'MEGRKKDMFTKNTPLAEILKFSQAEKILAKYNLPCLGCPLAKFELENLKLGQVCQMYDIDLENLLKELNFSIK' A
#
# COMPACT_ATOMS: atom_id res chain seq x y z
N MET A 1 -19.44 -19.80 -0.07
CA MET A 1 -18.16 -19.35 -0.63
C MET A 1 -17.87 -17.98 -0.04
N GLU A 2 -16.77 -17.65 0.61
CA GLU A 2 -15.50 -18.28 0.97
C GLU A 2 -15.00 -17.45 2.16
N GLY A 3 -14.35 -18.12 3.13
CA GLY A 3 -13.84 -17.46 4.33
C GLY A 3 -12.84 -16.36 3.98
N ARG A 4 -13.12 -15.11 4.38
CA ARG A 4 -12.14 -14.03 4.24
C ARG A 4 -11.10 -14.17 5.34
N LYS A 5 -9.97 -14.81 5.00
CA LYS A 5 -8.73 -14.75 5.79
C LYS A 5 -8.41 -13.28 6.06
N LYS A 6 -8.38 -12.98 7.35
CA LYS A 6 -8.06 -11.70 7.95
C LYS A 6 -6.56 -11.41 7.76
N ASP A 7 -6.23 -10.13 7.57
CA ASP A 7 -4.92 -9.54 7.82
C ASP A 7 -3.75 -9.84 6.86
N MET A 8 -3.99 -9.91 5.54
CA MET A 8 -2.88 -9.86 4.58
C MET A 8 -3.15 -8.87 3.45
N PHE A 9 -2.30 -7.84 3.34
CA PHE A 9 -2.26 -6.91 2.21
C PHE A 9 -1.84 -7.63 0.94
N THR A 10 -2.42 -7.21 -0.18
CA THR A 10 -2.16 -7.76 -1.51
C THR A 10 -2.03 -6.64 -2.52
N LYS A 11 -1.60 -6.98 -3.75
CA LYS A 11 -1.55 -6.03 -4.87
C LYS A 11 -2.89 -5.35 -5.17
N ASN A 12 -4.00 -5.98 -4.80
CA ASN A 12 -5.36 -5.47 -5.03
C ASN A 12 -5.87 -4.62 -3.87
N THR A 13 -5.12 -4.53 -2.77
CA THR A 13 -5.49 -3.73 -1.62
C THR A 13 -5.45 -2.23 -2.00
N PRO A 14 -6.52 -1.47 -1.70
CA PRO A 14 -6.52 -0.02 -1.87
C PRO A 14 -5.45 0.62 -0.99
N LEU A 15 -4.74 1.62 -1.52
CA LEU A 15 -3.75 2.36 -0.73
C LEU A 15 -4.38 3.08 0.45
N ALA A 16 -5.61 3.58 0.31
CA ALA A 16 -6.37 4.14 1.43
C ALA A 16 -6.50 3.19 2.62
N GLU A 17 -6.68 1.88 2.41
CA GLU A 17 -6.74 0.89 3.50
C GLU A 17 -5.37 0.71 4.19
N ILE A 18 -4.29 0.75 3.41
CA ILE A 18 -2.92 0.62 3.90
C ILE A 18 -2.52 1.88 4.68
N LEU A 19 -2.88 3.06 4.19
CA LEU A 19 -2.55 4.36 4.79
C LEU A 19 -3.33 4.67 6.08
N LYS A 20 -4.34 3.88 6.44
CA LYS A 20 -4.93 3.91 7.79
C LYS A 20 -3.91 3.59 8.88
N PHE A 21 -2.85 2.87 8.54
CA PHE A 21 -1.79 2.50 9.47
C PHE A 21 -0.62 3.47 9.33
N SER A 22 -0.35 4.27 10.37
CA SER A 22 0.77 5.23 10.37
C SER A 22 2.14 4.59 10.14
N GLN A 23 2.29 3.31 10.47
CA GLN A 23 3.50 2.54 10.20
C GLN A 23 3.64 2.19 8.71
N ALA A 24 2.54 1.99 8.00
CA ALA A 24 2.56 1.74 6.56
C ALA A 24 3.07 2.94 5.79
N GLU A 25 2.70 4.16 6.19
CA GLU A 25 3.18 5.39 5.56
C GLU A 25 4.71 5.47 5.59
N LYS A 26 5.34 5.10 6.71
CA LYS A 26 6.81 5.04 6.85
C LYS A 26 7.43 3.99 5.94
N ILE A 27 6.80 2.82 5.83
CA ILE A 27 7.27 1.74 4.94
C ILE A 27 7.15 2.21 3.48
N LEU A 28 6.00 2.73 3.06
CA LEU A 28 5.79 3.23 1.70
C LEU A 28 6.78 4.35 1.34
N ALA A 29 7.06 5.27 2.26
CA ALA A 29 8.08 6.31 2.08
C ALA A 29 9.49 5.72 1.90
N LYS A 30 9.86 4.66 2.63
CA LYS A 30 11.14 3.94 2.49
C LYS A 30 11.30 3.30 1.10
N TYR A 31 10.20 2.87 0.49
CA TYR A 31 10.19 2.30 -0.87
C TYR A 31 10.10 3.37 -1.97
N ASN A 32 10.44 4.64 -1.66
CA ASN A 32 10.42 5.78 -2.57
C ASN A 32 9.05 6.06 -3.20
N LEU A 33 7.93 5.71 -2.55
CA LEU A 33 6.62 6.11 -3.02
C LEU A 33 6.45 7.62 -2.81
N PRO A 34 6.49 8.45 -3.88
CA PRO A 34 6.34 9.88 -3.70
C PRO A 34 4.87 10.22 -3.45
N CYS A 35 4.60 11.45 -3.00
CA CYS A 35 3.26 12.03 -2.99
C CYS A 35 2.24 11.48 -1.97
N LEU A 36 2.64 10.74 -0.93
CA LEU A 36 1.74 10.35 0.18
C LEU A 36 1.04 11.56 0.86
N GLY A 37 1.66 12.74 0.81
CA GLY A 37 1.14 13.98 1.37
C GLY A 37 0.44 14.93 0.38
N CYS A 38 0.47 14.66 -0.94
CA CYS A 38 -0.11 15.59 -1.92
C CYS A 38 -1.64 15.48 -1.94
N PRO A 39 -2.40 16.61 -1.92
CA PRO A 39 -3.87 16.58 -1.89
C PRO A 39 -4.47 15.89 -3.13
N LEU A 40 -3.85 16.04 -4.30
CA LEU A 40 -4.25 15.33 -5.52
C LEU A 40 -4.03 13.82 -5.41
N ALA A 41 -2.88 13.42 -4.86
CA ALA A 41 -2.57 12.02 -4.66
C ALA A 41 -3.52 11.38 -3.65
N LYS A 42 -3.93 12.05 -2.57
CA LYS A 42 -4.91 11.50 -1.62
C LYS A 42 -6.23 11.11 -2.29
N PHE A 43 -6.72 11.91 -3.22
CA PHE A 43 -7.95 11.61 -3.98
C PHE A 43 -7.77 10.40 -4.91
N GLU A 44 -6.61 10.32 -5.58
CA GLU A 44 -6.26 9.18 -6.43
C GLU A 44 -6.03 7.90 -5.59
N LEU A 45 -5.42 8.01 -4.41
CA LEU A 45 -5.08 6.92 -3.49
C LEU A 45 -6.32 6.20 -2.90
N GLU A 46 -7.48 6.86 -2.89
CA GLU A 46 -8.76 6.20 -2.56
C GLU A 46 -9.15 5.14 -3.61
N ASN A 47 -8.77 5.35 -4.88
CA ASN A 47 -9.11 4.47 -6.00
C ASN A 47 -7.92 3.63 -6.48
N LEU A 48 -6.70 4.02 -6.16
CA LEU A 48 -5.48 3.32 -6.56
C LEU A 48 -5.19 2.11 -5.67
N LYS A 49 -4.89 0.99 -6.33
CA LYS A 49 -4.43 -0.24 -5.69
C LYS A 49 -2.91 -0.23 -5.56
N LEU A 50 -2.39 -0.85 -4.50
CA LEU A 50 -0.96 -0.94 -4.24
C LEU A 50 -0.16 -1.43 -5.45
N GLY A 51 -0.64 -2.48 -6.12
CA GLY A 51 0.06 -3.05 -7.27
C GLY A 51 0.16 -2.10 -8.46
N GLN A 52 -0.86 -1.26 -8.69
CA GLN A 52 -0.82 -0.28 -9.78
C GLN A 52 0.23 0.79 -9.50
N VAL A 53 0.28 1.28 -8.27
CA VAL A 53 1.24 2.32 -7.89
C VAL A 53 2.66 1.76 -7.88
N CYS A 54 2.84 0.53 -7.41
CA CYS A 54 4.15 -0.13 -7.51
C CYS A 54 4.60 -0.29 -8.97
N GLN A 55 3.71 -0.61 -9.90
CA GLN A 55 4.06 -0.65 -11.32
C GLN A 55 4.39 0.73 -11.90
N MET A 56 3.64 1.77 -11.51
CA MET A 56 3.86 3.13 -12.01
C MET A 56 5.20 3.72 -11.59
N TYR A 57 5.63 3.42 -10.36
CA TYR A 57 6.86 3.95 -9.77
C TYR A 57 8.02 2.94 -9.77
N ASP A 58 7.89 1.82 -10.47
CA ASP A 58 8.89 0.74 -10.52
C ASP A 58 9.34 0.26 -9.12
N ILE A 59 8.38 0.12 -8.22
CA ILE A 59 8.59 -0.34 -6.84
C ILE A 59 8.45 -1.85 -6.78
N ASP A 60 9.36 -2.49 -6.04
CA ASP A 60 9.29 -3.92 -5.76
C ASP A 60 8.10 -4.26 -4.86
N LEU A 61 7.00 -4.62 -5.52
CA LEU A 61 5.73 -4.97 -4.89
C LEU A 61 5.85 -6.18 -3.97
N GLU A 62 6.67 -7.18 -4.32
CA GLU A 62 6.79 -8.41 -3.54
C GLU A 62 7.45 -8.17 -2.19
N ASN A 63 8.57 -7.43 -2.18
CA ASN A 63 9.28 -7.06 -0.97
C ASN A 63 8.46 -6.07 -0.13
N LEU A 64 7.79 -5.10 -0.76
CA LEU A 64 6.90 -4.18 -0.06
C LEU A 64 5.75 -4.92 0.62
N LEU A 65 5.10 -5.87 -0.06
CA LEU A 65 4.02 -6.67 0.54
C LEU A 65 4.52 -7.51 1.71
N LYS A 66 5.71 -8.11 1.61
CA LYS A 66 6.31 -8.85 2.73
C LYS A 66 6.55 -7.93 3.93
N GLU A 67 7.12 -6.76 3.71
CA GLU A 67 7.44 -5.80 4.79
C GLU A 67 6.17 -5.22 5.42
N LEU A 68 5.16 -4.85 4.63
CA LEU A 68 3.85 -4.38 5.12
C LEU A 68 3.16 -5.44 5.99
N ASN A 69 3.06 -6.67 5.49
CA ASN A 69 2.41 -7.78 6.21
C ASN A 69 3.19 -8.24 7.45
N PHE A 70 4.50 -8.06 7.47
CA PHE A 70 5.32 -8.37 8.63
C PHE A 70 5.24 -7.27 9.70
N SER A 71 5.19 -6.01 9.28
CA SER A 71 5.30 -4.85 10.17
C SER A 71 3.98 -4.39 10.76
N ILE A 72 2.85 -4.63 10.07
CA ILE A 72 1.51 -4.15 10.45
C ILE A 72 0.65 -5.34 10.94
N LYS A 73 1.23 -6.21 11.75
CA LYS A 73 0.53 -7.33 12.38
C LYS A 73 -0.34 -6.90 13.55
#